data_AF-A0A2W4JFL0-F1
#
_entry.id   AF-A0A2W4JFL0-F1
#
_cell.length_a   1.000
_cell.length_b   1.000
_cell.length_c   1.000
_cell.angle_alpha   90.00
_cell.angle_beta   90.00
_cell.angle_gamma   90.00
#
_symmetry.space_group_name_H-M   'P 1'
#
loop_
_entity.id
_entity.type
_entity.pdbx_description
1 polymer ?
#
loop_
_entity_poly.entity_id
_entity_poly.type
_entity_poly.pdbx_seq_one_letter_code
_entity_poly.pdbx_strand_id
1 'polypeptide(L)'
;MRLVADHVRVTVPATAGNLGPGFDALGLAMGVRDEVEVRAVAADEVVIDIEGEGAETLARDESHLIVQAIRVALDEVGASQTGLHIRAVNRIPHGRGLGSSAAAVVAGLAAVRGMVADPNAFDEAAMLRIATTFEGHPDNAAPAIYGGATVAWQDADGAPAVPLELSSEIESAVLVPG
;
A
#
# COMPACT_ATOMS: atom_id res chain seq x y z
N MET A 1 13.00 -11.24 -13.18
CA MET A 1 12.00 -12.24 -12.75
C MET A 1 10.87 -12.33 -13.77
N ARG A 2 10.04 -13.38 -13.79
CA ARG A 2 8.82 -13.43 -14.63
C ARG A 2 7.58 -13.42 -13.73
N LEU A 3 6.51 -12.75 -14.18
CA LEU A 3 5.20 -12.87 -13.55
C LEU A 3 4.65 -14.28 -13.80
N VAL A 4 4.11 -14.91 -12.76
CA VAL A 4 3.50 -16.25 -12.80
C VAL A 4 1.97 -16.20 -12.68
N ALA A 5 1.44 -15.08 -12.20
CA ALA A 5 0.02 -14.76 -12.25
C ALA A 5 -0.16 -13.45 -13.03
N ASP A 6 -1.17 -13.41 -13.88
CA ASP A 6 -1.58 -12.22 -14.62
C ASP A 6 -2.66 -11.42 -13.89
N HIS A 7 -3.19 -11.92 -12.78
CA HIS A 7 -4.28 -11.30 -12.04
C HIS A 7 -4.17 -11.57 -10.54
N VAL A 8 -4.28 -10.52 -9.74
CA VAL A 8 -4.28 -10.58 -8.27
C VAL A 8 -5.31 -9.62 -7.69
N ARG A 9 -5.79 -9.93 -6.49
CA ARG A 9 -6.62 -9.04 -5.68
C ARG A 9 -5.91 -8.78 -4.36
N VAL A 10 -5.80 -7.50 -4.01
CA VAL A 10 -5.19 -7.02 -2.79
C VAL A 10 -6.25 -6.32 -1.95
N THR A 11 -6.21 -6.55 -0.64
CA THR A 11 -7.00 -5.78 0.33
C THR A 11 -6.04 -5.13 1.31
N VAL A 12 -6.13 -3.81 1.47
CA VAL A 12 -5.19 -3.03 2.30
C VAL A 12 -5.97 -2.21 3.33
N PRO A 13 -5.55 -2.18 4.60
CA PRO A 13 -6.26 -1.42 5.63
C PRO A 13 -5.94 0.07 5.59
N ALA A 14 -6.91 0.88 6.02
CA ALA A 14 -6.64 2.22 6.54
C ALA A 14 -5.63 2.15 7.68
N THR A 15 -4.89 3.22 7.89
CA THR A 15 -3.94 3.30 9.00
C THR A 15 -4.00 4.66 9.70
N ALA A 16 -3.76 4.65 11.01
CA ALA A 16 -3.58 5.85 11.80
C ALA A 16 -2.11 5.93 12.22
N GLY A 17 -1.43 7.01 11.81
CA GLY A 17 -0.06 7.33 12.20
C GLY A 17 -0.01 8.11 13.52
N ASN A 18 1.20 8.38 14.00
CA ASN A 18 1.56 9.10 15.23
C ASN A 18 1.05 8.52 16.58
N LEU A 19 -0.23 8.15 16.67
CA LEU A 19 -0.91 7.63 17.87
C LEU A 19 -0.63 8.43 19.16
N GLY A 20 -0.64 9.77 19.05
CA GLY A 20 -0.30 10.66 20.15
C GLY A 20 1.19 11.05 20.11
N PRO A 21 2.03 10.60 21.07
CA PRO A 21 3.43 11.03 21.16
C PRO A 21 4.38 10.34 20.15
N GLY A 22 3.92 9.32 19.42
CA GLY A 22 4.77 8.53 18.52
C GLY A 22 4.91 9.13 17.12
N PHE A 23 5.18 10.43 17.05
CA PHE A 23 5.26 11.18 15.79
C PHE A 23 6.22 10.53 14.78
N ASP A 24 5.75 10.30 13.55
CA ASP A 24 6.45 9.63 12.44
C ASP A 24 6.98 8.21 12.75
N ALA A 25 6.47 7.56 13.81
CA ALA A 25 6.97 6.25 14.25
C ALA A 25 5.88 5.23 14.57
N LEU A 26 4.82 5.62 15.28
CA LEU A 26 3.76 4.71 15.68
C LEU A 26 2.64 4.65 14.65
N GLY A 27 2.25 3.44 14.28
CA GLY A 27 1.18 3.20 13.32
C GLY A 27 0.21 2.12 13.78
N LEU A 28 -1.08 2.26 13.46
CA LEU A 28 -2.12 1.26 13.72
C LEU A 28 -2.94 0.98 12.46
N ALA A 29 -3.10 -0.29 12.11
CA ALA A 29 -4.01 -0.75 11.07
C ALA A 29 -5.47 -0.74 11.57
N MET A 30 -6.36 -0.24 10.73
CA MET A 30 -7.77 -0.01 11.05
C MET A 30 -8.67 -0.97 10.26
N GLY A 31 -9.94 -1.09 10.68
CA GLY A 31 -10.89 -2.03 10.08
C GLY A 31 -11.41 -1.66 8.68
N VAL A 32 -11.28 -0.39 8.26
CA VAL A 32 -11.68 0.06 6.90
C VAL A 32 -10.63 -0.39 5.90
N ARG A 33 -11.05 -0.90 4.73
CA ARG A 33 -10.14 -1.42 3.71
C ARG A 33 -10.48 -0.98 2.30
N ASP A 34 -9.44 -0.69 1.54
CA ASP A 34 -9.50 -0.61 0.09
C ASP A 34 -9.30 -1.99 -0.51
N GLU A 35 -9.88 -2.20 -1.70
CA GLU A 35 -9.72 -3.41 -2.48
C GLU A 35 -9.22 -3.05 -3.87
N VAL A 36 -8.11 -3.65 -4.30
CA VAL A 36 -7.48 -3.38 -5.59
C VAL A 36 -7.30 -4.69 -6.34
N GLU A 37 -7.95 -4.80 -7.50
CA GLU A 37 -7.71 -5.88 -8.45
C GLU A 37 -6.76 -5.36 -9.53
N VAL A 38 -5.68 -6.10 -9.79
CA VAL A 38 -4.67 -5.75 -10.79
C VAL A 38 -4.53 -6.89 -11.77
N ARG A 39 -4.65 -6.59 -13.06
CA ARG A 39 -4.38 -7.52 -14.15
C ARG A 39 -3.25 -6.99 -15.04
N ALA A 40 -2.23 -7.81 -15.22
CA ALA A 40 -1.18 -7.58 -16.22
C ALA A 40 -1.70 -7.97 -17.61
N VAL A 41 -1.55 -7.09 -18.59
CA VAL A 41 -2.01 -7.32 -19.98
C VAL A 41 -0.88 -7.15 -20.97
N ALA A 42 -0.93 -7.94 -22.06
CA ALA A 42 0.05 -7.91 -23.15
C ALA A 42 -0.22 -6.75 -24.13
N ALA A 43 -0.27 -5.53 -23.60
CA ALA A 43 -0.42 -4.27 -24.31
C ALA A 43 0.33 -3.16 -23.54
N ASP A 44 0.62 -2.03 -24.19
CA ASP A 44 1.28 -0.88 -23.54
C ASP A 44 0.23 0.15 -23.06
N GLU A 45 -0.81 -0.31 -22.38
CA GLU A 45 -1.91 0.54 -21.90
C GLU A 45 -2.10 0.45 -20.39
N VAL A 46 -2.61 1.53 -19.80
CA VAL A 46 -3.08 1.58 -18.42
C VAL A 46 -4.55 1.95 -18.44
N VAL A 47 -5.39 1.08 -17.86
CA VAL A 47 -6.83 1.28 -17.71
C VAL A 47 -7.16 1.17 -16.23
N ILE A 48 -7.84 2.19 -15.69
CA ILE A 48 -8.14 2.26 -14.25
C ILE A 48 -9.62 2.59 -14.04
N ASP A 49 -10.32 1.66 -13.41
CA ASP A 49 -11.67 1.84 -12.91
C ASP A 49 -11.62 2.10 -11.40
N ILE A 50 -12.26 3.19 -10.96
CA ILE A 50 -12.24 3.63 -9.56
C ILE A 50 -13.67 3.77 -9.06
N GLU A 51 -13.98 3.11 -7.95
CA GLU A 51 -15.24 3.21 -7.22
C GLU A 51 -14.98 3.75 -5.81
N GLY A 52 -15.86 4.63 -5.33
CA GLY A 52 -15.75 5.24 -4.00
C GLY A 52 -14.82 6.45 -3.97
N GLU A 53 -13.95 6.50 -2.95
CA GLU A 53 -13.07 7.65 -2.71
C GLU A 53 -12.13 7.90 -3.88
N GLY A 54 -12.09 9.15 -4.35
CA GLY A 54 -11.26 9.56 -5.47
C GLY A 54 -11.78 9.17 -6.86
N ALA A 55 -12.96 8.56 -7.00
CA ALA A 55 -13.49 8.16 -8.30
C ALA A 55 -13.58 9.31 -9.31
N GLU A 56 -13.91 10.52 -8.87
CA GLU A 56 -14.03 11.68 -9.77
C GLU A 56 -12.73 12.49 -9.90
N THR A 57 -11.74 12.27 -9.03
CA THR A 57 -10.60 13.17 -8.87
C THR A 57 -9.25 12.54 -9.14
N LEU A 58 -9.10 11.22 -8.98
CA LEU A 58 -7.85 10.53 -9.23
C LEU A 58 -7.59 10.35 -10.72
N ALA A 59 -6.31 10.43 -11.08
CA ALA A 59 -5.82 10.19 -12.43
C ALA A 59 -6.10 8.75 -12.87
N ARG A 60 -6.29 8.55 -14.18
CA ARG A 60 -6.54 7.22 -14.79
C ARG A 60 -5.43 6.83 -15.77
N ASP A 61 -4.21 7.23 -15.44
CA ASP A 61 -3.02 7.08 -16.27
C ASP A 61 -1.82 6.69 -15.41
N GLU A 62 -0.62 6.74 -16.00
CA GLU A 62 0.66 6.41 -15.34
C GLU A 62 0.98 7.28 -14.10
N SER A 63 0.30 8.42 -13.91
CA SER A 63 0.45 9.26 -12.71
C SER A 63 -0.35 8.75 -11.51
N HIS A 64 -1.23 7.75 -11.67
CA HIS A 64 -1.93 7.15 -10.55
C HIS A 64 -0.94 6.45 -9.60
N LEU A 65 -1.05 6.72 -8.31
CA LEU A 65 -0.10 6.23 -7.29
C LEU A 65 0.06 4.70 -7.25
N ILE A 66 -1.03 3.92 -7.34
CA ILE A 66 -0.98 2.45 -7.48
C ILE A 66 -0.13 2.03 -8.69
N VAL A 67 -0.27 2.70 -9.84
CA VAL A 67 0.51 2.41 -11.03
C VAL A 67 1.99 2.68 -10.78
N GLN A 68 2.32 3.85 -10.23
CA GLN A 68 3.70 4.21 -9.90
C GLN A 68 4.35 3.18 -8.95
N ALA A 69 3.63 2.74 -7.91
CA ALA A 69 4.11 1.70 -7.00
C ALA A 69 4.33 0.35 -7.72
N ILE A 70 3.43 -0.06 -8.62
CA ILE A 70 3.60 -1.26 -9.44
C ILE A 70 4.84 -1.12 -10.34
N ARG A 71 5.05 0.02 -10.99
CA ARG A 71 6.22 0.26 -11.86
C ARG A 71 7.53 0.06 -11.08
N VAL A 72 7.65 0.71 -9.93
CA VAL A 72 8.84 0.61 -9.06
C VAL A 72 9.04 -0.82 -8.56
N ALA A 73 7.98 -1.51 -8.14
CA ALA A 73 8.10 -2.89 -7.69
C ALA A 73 8.47 -3.87 -8.81
N LEU A 74 7.97 -3.68 -10.03
CA LEU A 74 8.38 -4.48 -11.19
C LEU A 74 9.87 -4.28 -11.50
N ASP A 75 10.37 -3.05 -11.39
CA ASP A 75 11.80 -2.76 -11.56
C ASP A 75 12.65 -3.39 -10.44
N GLU A 76 12.21 -3.29 -9.17
CA GLU A 76 12.88 -3.89 -8.01
C GLU A 76 13.07 -5.40 -8.17
N VAL A 77 12.04 -6.11 -8.66
CA VAL A 77 12.10 -7.57 -8.88
C VAL A 77 12.68 -7.93 -10.26
N GLY A 78 13.09 -6.94 -11.06
CA GLY A 78 13.61 -7.11 -12.41
C GLY A 78 12.63 -7.83 -13.35
N ALA A 79 11.33 -7.61 -13.18
CA ALA A 79 10.30 -8.06 -14.10
C ALA A 79 10.09 -7.03 -15.23
N SER A 80 9.59 -7.49 -16.37
CA SER A 80 9.27 -6.59 -17.48
C SER A 80 8.08 -5.69 -17.11
N GLN A 81 8.17 -4.43 -17.51
CA GLN A 81 7.01 -3.54 -17.54
C GLN A 81 5.94 -4.11 -18.48
N THR A 82 4.68 -3.92 -18.11
CA THR A 82 3.51 -4.48 -18.80
C THR A 82 2.34 -3.52 -18.70
N GLY A 83 1.37 -3.60 -19.61
CA GLY A 83 0.11 -2.89 -19.45
C GLY A 83 -0.67 -3.38 -18.23
N LEU A 84 -1.51 -2.51 -17.69
CA LEU A 84 -2.22 -2.72 -16.44
C LEU A 84 -3.70 -2.41 -16.60
N HIS A 85 -4.56 -3.34 -16.22
CA HIS A 85 -5.97 -3.06 -15.95
C HIS A 85 -6.17 -3.12 -14.42
N ILE A 86 -6.60 -2.01 -13.83
CA ILE A 86 -6.75 -1.85 -12.39
C ILE A 86 -8.21 -1.54 -12.08
N ARG A 87 -8.79 -2.25 -11.12
CA ARG A 87 -10.07 -1.90 -10.50
C ARG A 87 -9.84 -1.63 -9.02
N ALA A 88 -10.07 -0.39 -8.61
CA ALA A 88 -9.89 0.07 -7.24
C ALA A 88 -11.25 0.42 -6.62
N VAL A 89 -11.59 -0.27 -5.53
CA VAL A 89 -12.75 0.05 -4.69
C VAL A 89 -12.22 0.70 -3.41
N ASN A 90 -12.23 2.02 -3.40
CA ASN A 90 -11.64 2.83 -2.34
C ASN A 90 -12.71 3.21 -1.30
N ARG A 91 -12.49 2.77 -0.06
CA ARG A 91 -13.34 3.05 1.10
C ARG A 91 -12.62 3.84 2.18
N ILE A 92 -11.29 3.97 2.09
CA ILE A 92 -10.49 4.76 3.02
C ILE A 92 -10.69 6.26 2.68
N PRO A 93 -11.23 7.09 3.59
CA PRO A 93 -11.45 8.52 3.32
C PRO A 93 -10.15 9.27 2.99
N HIS A 94 -10.13 9.96 1.85
CA HIS A 94 -8.96 10.71 1.40
C HIS A 94 -8.76 12.01 2.20
N GLY A 95 -7.51 12.32 2.55
CA GLY A 95 -7.17 13.57 3.24
C GLY A 95 -7.67 13.68 4.68
N ARG A 96 -8.07 12.56 5.30
CA ARG A 96 -8.61 12.51 6.67
C ARG A 96 -7.66 11.88 7.69
N GLY A 97 -6.38 11.73 7.36
CA GLY A 97 -5.38 11.13 8.25
C GLY A 97 -5.52 9.61 8.44
N LEU A 98 -6.15 8.93 7.46
CA LEU A 98 -6.38 7.47 7.48
C LEU A 98 -5.46 6.68 6.55
N GLY A 99 -4.34 7.29 6.14
CA GLY A 99 -3.29 6.61 5.39
C GLY A 99 -3.69 6.13 4.00
N SER A 100 -4.63 6.78 3.30
CA SER A 100 -5.06 6.34 1.96
C SER A 100 -3.93 6.31 0.92
N SER A 101 -2.99 7.27 0.99
CA SER A 101 -1.81 7.30 0.11
C SER A 101 -0.91 6.08 0.35
N ALA A 102 -0.48 5.88 1.59
CA ALA A 102 0.29 4.71 2.00
C ALA A 102 -0.42 3.39 1.64
N ALA A 103 -1.75 3.31 1.83
CA ALA A 103 -2.54 2.15 1.45
C ALA A 103 -2.49 1.88 -0.06
N ALA A 104 -2.63 2.91 -0.90
CA ALA A 104 -2.53 2.80 -2.36
C ALA A 104 -1.14 2.34 -2.81
N VAL A 105 -0.07 2.88 -2.21
CA VAL A 105 1.31 2.44 -2.49
C VAL A 105 1.47 0.97 -2.12
N VAL A 106 1.12 0.59 -0.89
CA VAL A 106 1.22 -0.79 -0.40
C VAL A 106 0.39 -1.75 -1.25
N ALA A 107 -0.78 -1.34 -1.74
CA ALA A 107 -1.59 -2.15 -2.64
C ALA A 107 -0.86 -2.47 -3.96
N GLY A 108 -0.21 -1.47 -4.57
CA GLY A 108 0.58 -1.67 -5.79
C GLY A 108 1.80 -2.58 -5.57
N LEU A 109 2.53 -2.37 -4.47
CA LEU A 109 3.67 -3.22 -4.11
C LEU A 109 3.23 -4.67 -3.85
N ALA A 110 2.16 -4.86 -3.06
CA ALA A 110 1.62 -6.18 -2.74
C ALA A 110 1.06 -6.89 -3.98
N ALA A 111 0.52 -6.16 -4.96
CA ALA A 111 0.07 -6.73 -6.22
C ALA A 111 1.24 -7.37 -6.97
N VAL A 112 2.38 -6.68 -7.11
CA VAL A 112 3.58 -7.25 -7.73
C VAL A 112 4.09 -8.45 -6.94
N ARG A 113 4.15 -8.35 -5.60
CA ARG A 113 4.53 -9.48 -4.74
C ARG A 113 3.66 -10.72 -4.98
N GLY A 114 2.35 -10.54 -5.20
CA GLY A 114 1.42 -11.63 -5.51
C GLY A 114 1.53 -12.19 -6.93
N MET A 115 2.13 -11.43 -7.86
CA MET A 115 2.29 -11.85 -9.26
C MET A 115 3.63 -12.55 -9.54
N VAL A 116 4.65 -12.38 -8.70
CA VAL A 116 5.97 -12.98 -8.89
C VAL A 116 6.04 -14.44 -8.40
N ALA A 117 6.95 -15.23 -8.99
CA ALA A 117 7.13 -16.64 -8.68
C ALA A 117 7.54 -16.95 -7.23
N ASP A 118 8.36 -16.07 -6.66
CA ASP A 118 8.87 -16.17 -5.29
C ASP A 118 8.54 -14.87 -4.54
N PRO A 119 7.48 -14.86 -3.72
CA PRO A 119 7.12 -13.69 -2.93
C PRO A 119 8.19 -13.25 -1.92
N ASN A 120 9.18 -14.10 -1.59
CA ASN A 120 10.28 -13.73 -0.69
C ASN A 120 11.37 -12.94 -1.40
N ALA A 121 11.40 -12.96 -2.75
CA ALA A 121 12.26 -12.07 -3.52
C ALA A 121 11.85 -10.59 -3.38
N PHE A 122 10.63 -10.34 -2.88
CA PHE A 122 10.12 -9.02 -2.56
C PHE A 122 9.38 -9.04 -1.23
N ASP A 123 10.15 -9.12 -0.14
CA ASP A 123 9.64 -9.24 1.23
C ASP A 123 9.04 -7.93 1.78
N GLU A 124 8.44 -8.03 2.96
CA GLU A 124 7.81 -6.90 3.65
C GLU A 124 8.80 -5.78 3.94
N ALA A 125 10.08 -6.10 4.20
CA ALA A 125 11.11 -5.10 4.44
C ALA A 125 11.41 -4.30 3.16
N ALA A 126 11.50 -4.97 2.00
CA ALA A 126 11.64 -4.31 0.71
C ALA A 126 10.42 -3.44 0.37
N MET A 127 9.22 -3.96 0.60
CA MET A 127 7.99 -3.18 0.44
C MET A 127 7.99 -1.93 1.33
N LEU A 128 8.38 -2.05 2.60
CA LEU A 128 8.38 -0.92 3.52
C LEU A 128 9.43 0.13 3.14
N ARG A 129 10.63 -0.27 2.70
CA ARG A 129 11.66 0.68 2.21
C ARG A 129 11.13 1.50 1.03
N ILE A 130 10.50 0.84 0.07
CA ILE A 130 9.94 1.53 -1.12
C ILE A 130 8.78 2.42 -0.70
N ALA A 131 7.82 1.91 0.07
CA ALA A 131 6.66 2.70 0.52
C ALA A 131 7.07 3.93 1.32
N THR A 132 8.09 3.82 2.18
CA THR A 132 8.65 4.95 2.93
C THR A 132 9.27 6.00 2.01
N THR A 133 9.81 5.62 0.86
CA THR A 133 10.33 6.58 -0.13
C THR A 133 9.21 7.38 -0.79
N PHE A 134 8.03 6.78 -0.99
CA PHE A 134 6.85 7.48 -1.53
C PHE A 134 6.25 8.45 -0.50
N GLU A 135 6.10 8.02 0.74
CA GLU A 135 5.40 8.79 1.78
C GLU A 135 6.32 9.77 2.53
N GLY A 136 7.63 9.49 2.57
CA GLY A 136 8.62 10.25 3.36
C GLY A 136 8.71 9.81 4.83
N HIS A 137 7.78 8.99 5.31
CA HIS A 137 7.75 8.42 6.66
C HIS A 137 7.10 7.02 6.66
N PRO A 138 7.46 6.13 7.62
CA PRO A 138 7.04 4.73 7.58
C PRO A 138 5.79 4.40 8.42
N ASP A 139 5.33 5.32 9.26
CA ASP A 139 4.30 5.07 10.30
C ASP A 139 2.93 4.66 9.75
N ASN A 140 2.54 5.10 8.55
CA ASN A 140 1.33 4.63 7.87
C ASN A 140 1.57 3.38 7.02
N ALA A 141 2.73 3.26 6.38
CA ALA A 141 3.04 2.14 5.49
C ALA A 141 3.32 0.84 6.25
N ALA A 142 4.02 0.91 7.39
CA ALA A 142 4.32 -0.24 8.23
C ALA A 142 3.05 -1.00 8.69
N PRO A 143 2.04 -0.37 9.35
CA PRO A 143 0.83 -1.09 9.72
C PRO A 143 -0.02 -1.51 8.52
N ALA A 144 0.10 -0.85 7.36
CA ALA A 144 -0.57 -1.30 6.14
C ALA A 144 0.03 -2.62 5.61
N ILE A 145 1.33 -2.84 5.80
CA ILE A 145 2.05 -4.06 5.39
C ILE A 145 1.91 -5.17 6.44
N TYR A 146 2.21 -4.87 7.70
CA TYR A 146 2.32 -5.86 8.78
C TYR A 146 1.00 -6.09 9.53
N GLY A 147 0.03 -5.18 9.41
CA GLY A 147 -1.17 -5.17 10.24
C GLY A 147 -0.89 -4.77 11.69
N GLY A 148 -1.94 -4.79 12.52
CA GLY A 148 -1.84 -4.49 13.94
C GLY A 148 -1.25 -3.10 14.23
N ALA A 149 -0.56 -2.96 15.36
CA ALA A 149 0.25 -1.78 15.66
C ALA A 149 1.72 -2.04 15.29
N THR A 150 2.42 -0.99 14.92
CA THR A 150 3.85 -1.04 14.57
C THR A 150 4.60 0.15 15.15
N VAL A 151 5.88 -0.06 15.45
CA VAL A 151 6.89 1.00 15.61
C VAL A 151 7.79 0.93 14.39
N ALA A 152 7.91 2.01 13.63
CA ALA A 152 8.81 2.12 12.51
C ALA A 152 9.69 3.37 12.65
N TRP A 153 10.86 3.38 12.03
CA TRP A 153 11.75 4.53 12.00
C TRP A 153 12.56 4.54 10.71
N GLN A 154 13.26 5.63 10.44
CA GLN A 154 14.23 5.73 9.36
C GLN A 154 15.64 5.83 9.94
N ASP A 155 16.56 5.04 9.40
CA ASP A 155 17.98 5.13 9.67
C ASP A 155 18.79 5.05 8.37
N ALA A 156 20.11 4.95 8.48
CA ALA A 156 21.00 4.92 7.31
C ALA A 156 20.79 3.67 6.42
N ASP A 157 20.21 2.60 6.98
CA ASP A 157 20.04 1.31 6.32
C ASP A 157 18.60 1.14 5.77
N GLY A 158 17.70 2.10 6.03
CA GLY A 158 16.38 2.19 5.41
C GLY A 158 15.26 2.51 6.40
N ALA A 159 14.19 1.72 6.32
CA ALA A 159 12.96 1.90 7.10
C ALA A 159 12.56 0.60 7.82
N PRO A 160 13.22 0.22 8.91
CA PRO A 160 12.81 -0.94 9.71
C PRO A 160 11.48 -0.69 10.45
N ALA A 161 10.78 -1.77 10.75
CA ALA A 161 9.59 -1.76 11.59
C ALA A 161 9.53 -2.99 12.49
N VAL A 162 8.92 -2.81 13.66
CA VAL A 162 8.64 -3.86 14.64
C VAL A 162 7.13 -3.90 14.90
N PRO A 163 6.45 -5.02 14.58
CA PRO A 163 5.07 -5.23 14.97
C PRO A 163 4.94 -5.30 16.49
N LEU A 164 3.87 -4.72 17.02
CA LEU A 164 3.52 -4.75 18.44
C LEU A 164 2.39 -5.73 18.69
N GLU A 165 2.49 -6.47 19.79
CA GLU A 165 1.37 -7.26 20.30
C GLU A 165 0.37 -6.33 21.00
N LEU A 166 -0.85 -6.27 20.47
CA LEU A 166 -1.96 -5.53 21.07
C LEU A 166 -2.83 -6.47 21.89
N SER A 167 -3.31 -6.00 23.04
CA SER A 167 -4.36 -6.69 23.79
C SER A 167 -5.63 -6.76 22.94
N SER A 168 -6.31 -7.91 22.95
CA SER A 168 -7.62 -8.09 22.30
C SER A 168 -8.73 -7.24 22.92
N GLU A 169 -8.49 -6.60 24.07
CA GLU A 169 -9.41 -5.67 24.72
C GLU A 169 -9.33 -4.24 24.15
N ILE A 170 -8.34 -3.96 23.30
CA ILE A 170 -8.20 -2.65 22.66
C ILE A 170 -9.14 -2.57 21.46
N GLU A 171 -10.08 -1.63 21.51
CA GLU A 171 -10.94 -1.25 20.39
C GLU A 171 -10.57 0.14 19.87
N SER A 172 -10.80 0.37 18.59
CA SER A 172 -10.52 1.65 17.93
C SER A 172 -11.78 2.25 17.31
N ALA A 173 -11.99 3.55 17.49
CA ALA A 173 -13.03 4.31 16.82
C ALA A 173 -12.42 5.53 16.12
N VAL A 174 -12.95 5.86 14.93
CA VAL A 174 -12.51 7.03 14.15
C VAL A 174 -13.68 8.00 14.02
N LEU A 175 -13.44 9.27 14.32
CA LEU A 175 -14.37 10.35 14.04
C LEU A 175 -13.86 11.11 12.80
N VAL A 176 -14.50 10.89 11.65
CA VAL A 176 -14.15 11.54 10.39
C VAL A 176 -15.05 12.77 10.21
N PRO A 177 -14.51 14.00 10.16
CA PRO A 177 -15.33 15.18 9.89
C PRO A 177 -15.89 15.15 8.45
N GLY A 178 -16.99 15.87 8.23
CA GLY A 178 -17.57 16.08 6.90
C GLY A 178 -16.67 16.87 5.98
#